data_AF-A0A1H4WAE3-F1
#
_entry.id   AF-A0A1H4WAE3-F1
#
_cell.length_a   1.000
_cell.length_b   1.000
_cell.length_c   1.000
_cell.angle_alpha   90.00
_cell.angle_beta   90.00
_cell.angle_gamma   90.00
#
_symmetry.space_group_name_H-M   'P 1'
#
loop_
_entity.id
_entity.type
_entity.pdbx_description
1 polymer ?
#
loop_
_entity_poly.entity_id
_entity_poly.type
_entity_poly.pdbx_seq_one_letter_code
_entity_poly.pdbx_strand_id
1 'polypeptide(L)'
;MFGIGLPELAVIAFFGVVLMGPDKLPGLARQLAQGLKAAKRMGDSVRDDLRTSLGDDYADLELRDLNPREMVRRQVEEILAERDDDVDVDDEDDDDIEDHLDIAPSTTPSTPAASPERKTA
;
A
#
# COMPACT_ATOMS: atom_id res chain seq x y z
N MET A 1 -10.88 -2.26 -8.72
CA MET A 1 -10.45 -0.90 -9.13
C MET A 1 -9.90 -0.20 -7.90
N PHE A 2 -8.73 0.44 -8.03
CA PHE A 2 -7.75 0.84 -7.00
C PHE A 2 -6.86 -0.30 -6.48
N GLY A 3 -5.89 -0.71 -7.30
CA GLY A 3 -4.73 -1.50 -6.86
C GLY A 3 -3.68 -0.56 -6.26
N ILE A 4 -3.93 -0.09 -5.04
CA ILE A 4 -2.98 0.72 -4.26
C ILE A 4 -2.33 -0.22 -3.25
N GLY A 5 -1.04 -0.51 -3.45
CA GLY A 5 -0.24 -1.24 -2.49
C GLY A 5 0.32 -0.33 -1.39
N LEU A 6 1.07 -0.95 -0.48
CA LEU A 6 1.85 -0.23 0.53
C LEU A 6 2.78 0.85 -0.06
N PRO A 7 3.54 0.61 -1.16
CA PRO A 7 4.41 1.64 -1.70
C PRO A 7 3.64 2.84 -2.28
N GLU A 8 2.53 2.61 -2.99
CA GLU A 8 1.69 3.69 -3.52
C GLU A 8 1.05 4.51 -2.39
N LEU A 9 0.62 3.84 -1.32
CA LEU A 9 0.08 4.51 -0.14
C LEU A 9 1.13 5.39 0.55
N ALA A 10 2.40 4.94 0.61
CA ALA A 10 3.50 5.74 1.15
C ALA A 10 3.75 7.00 0.31
N VAL A 11 3.67 6.91 -1.02
CA VAL A 11 3.80 8.06 -1.93
C VAL A 11 2.66 9.06 -1.69
N ILE A 12 1.41 8.59 -1.58
CA ILE A 12 0.25 9.45 -1.29
C ILE A 12 0.41 10.12 0.07
N ALA A 13 0.83 9.37 1.09
CA ALA A 13 1.08 9.90 2.43
C ALA A 13 2.19 10.96 2.41
N PHE A 14 3.27 10.74 1.66
CA PHE A 14 4.34 11.72 1.49
C PHE A 14 3.82 13.02 0.89
N PHE A 15 3.07 12.97 -0.21
CA PHE A 15 2.47 14.16 -0.78
C PHE A 15 1.46 14.81 0.17
N GLY A 16 0.65 14.04 0.88
CA GLY A 16 -0.27 14.56 1.89
C GLY A 16 0.45 15.33 3.00
N VAL A 17 1.59 14.80 3.46
CA VAL A 17 2.45 15.45 4.47
C VAL A 17 3.10 16.71 3.92
N VAL A 18 3.59 16.69 2.68
CA VAL A 18 4.23 17.87 2.06
C VAL A 18 3.22 18.99 1.82
N LEU A 19 2.01 18.67 1.34
CA LEU A 19 0.98 19.66 1.02
C LEU A 19 0.37 20.28 2.29
N MET A 20 0.07 19.45 3.30
CA MET A 20 -0.64 19.89 4.51
C MET A 20 0.31 20.25 5.66
N GLY A 21 1.48 19.61 5.71
CA GLY A 21 2.43 19.64 6.81
C GLY A 21 2.29 18.43 7.76
N PRO A 22 3.41 17.84 8.24
CA PRO A 22 3.39 16.68 9.14
C PRO A 22 2.72 16.98 10.48
N ASP A 23 2.74 18.25 10.92
CA ASP A 23 2.13 18.66 12.18
C ASP A 23 0.60 18.81 12.09
N LYS A 24 0.07 19.08 10.89
CA LYS A 24 -1.36 19.37 10.69
C LYS A 24 -2.19 18.12 10.47
N LEU A 25 -1.65 17.13 9.74
CA LEU A 25 -2.32 15.85 9.48
C LEU A 25 -2.80 15.12 10.75
N PRO A 26 -1.98 14.90 11.80
CA PRO A 26 -2.44 14.21 13.00
C PRO A 26 -3.52 15.03 13.73
N GLY A 27 -3.46 16.36 13.65
CA GLY A 27 -4.52 17.23 14.15
C GLY A 27 -5.85 17.02 13.43
N LEU A 28 -5.84 17.03 12.09
CA LEU A 28 -7.03 16.78 11.26
C LEU A 28 -7.60 15.37 11.48
N ALA A 29 -6.74 14.35 11.51
CA ALA A 29 -7.14 12.97 11.75
C ALA A 29 -7.82 12.82 13.12
N ARG A 30 -7.30 13.48 14.17
CA ARG A 30 -7.94 13.50 15.50
C ARG A 30 -9.31 14.17 15.48
N GLN A 31 -9.47 15.28 14.75
CA GLN A 31 -10.77 15.97 14.63
C GLN A 31 -11.79 15.11 13.90
N LEU A 32 -11.40 14.47 12.80
CA LEU A 32 -12.25 13.51 12.08
C LEU A 32 -12.62 12.32 12.96
N ALA A 33 -11.66 11.74 13.68
CA ALA A 33 -11.89 10.64 14.60
C ALA A 33 -12.86 11.01 15.73
N GLN A 34 -12.73 12.22 16.28
CA GLN A 34 -13.67 12.75 17.28
C GLN A 34 -15.06 12.94 16.68
N GLY A 35 -15.16 13.45 15.45
CA GLY A 35 -16.43 13.58 14.72
C GLY A 35 -17.11 12.23 14.48
N LEU A 36 -16.37 11.23 13.99
CA LEU A 36 -16.87 9.86 13.82
C LEU A 36 -17.30 9.24 15.15
N LYS A 37 -16.55 9.45 16.22
CA LYS A 37 -16.90 8.96 17.57
C LYS A 37 -18.17 9.62 18.10
N ALA A 38 -18.35 10.91 17.85
CA ALA A 38 -19.55 11.64 18.20
C ALA A 38 -20.76 11.15 17.38
N ALA A 39 -20.59 10.95 16.08
CA ALA A 39 -21.63 10.39 15.20
C ALA A 39 -22.04 8.99 15.63
N LYS A 40 -21.07 8.11 15.96
CA LYS A 40 -21.35 6.78 16.50
C LYS A 40 -22.19 6.84 17.78
N ARG A 41 -21.77 7.68 18.74
CA ARG A 41 -22.51 7.86 20.00
C ARG A 41 -23.93 8.37 19.76
N MET A 42 -24.11 9.30 18.82
CA MET A 42 -25.40 9.84 18.46
C MET A 42 -26.33 8.74 17.91
N GLY A 43 -25.83 7.90 17.01
CA GLY A 43 -26.54 6.72 16.52
C GLY A 43 -26.91 5.74 17.63
N ASP A 44 -25.97 5.47 18.55
CA ASP A 44 -26.21 4.59 19.71
C ASP A 44 -27.33 5.16 20.63
N SER A 45 -27.33 6.47 20.91
CA SER A 45 -28.38 7.11 21.73
C SER A 45 -29.74 7.16 21.04
N VAL A 46 -29.79 7.47 19.74
CA VAL A 46 -31.04 7.44 18.96
C VAL A 46 -31.62 6.02 18.99
N ARG A 47 -30.77 5.00 18.86
CA ARG A 47 -31.19 3.61 18.96
C ARG A 47 -31.76 3.27 20.35
N ASP A 48 -31.13 3.71 21.42
CA ASP A 48 -31.63 3.51 22.79
C ASP A 48 -32.99 4.20 23.02
N ASP A 49 -33.18 5.38 22.43
CA ASP A 49 -34.45 6.11 22.48
C ASP A 49 -35.56 5.39 21.70
N LEU A 50 -35.25 4.88 20.50
CA LEU A 50 -36.19 4.07 19.70
C LEU A 50 -36.57 2.77 20.43
N ARG A 51 -35.60 2.10 21.04
CA ARG A 51 -35.83 0.89 21.85
C ARG A 51 -36.74 1.14 23.03
N THR A 52 -36.54 2.26 23.73
CA THR A 52 -37.36 2.64 24.90
C THR A 52 -38.77 3.04 24.51
N SER A 53 -38.95 3.63 23.33
CA SER A 53 -40.23 4.23 22.89
C SER A 53 -41.14 3.29 22.11
N LEU A 54 -40.56 2.36 21.33
CA LEU A 54 -41.30 1.53 20.37
C LEU A 54 -41.24 0.02 20.67
N GLY A 55 -40.48 -0.41 21.69
CA GLY A 55 -40.35 -1.82 22.08
C GLY A 55 -39.27 -2.57 21.30
N ASP A 56 -38.88 -3.74 21.84
CA ASP A 56 -37.72 -4.54 21.39
C ASP A 56 -37.84 -5.01 19.92
N ASP A 57 -39.06 -5.04 19.36
CA ASP A 57 -39.37 -5.54 18.01
C ASP A 57 -38.72 -4.76 16.84
N TYR A 58 -38.37 -3.48 17.03
CA TYR A 58 -37.73 -2.65 15.98
C TYR A 58 -36.22 -2.44 16.20
N ALA A 59 -35.73 -2.67 17.42
CA ALA A 59 -34.32 -2.49 17.74
C ALA A 59 -33.43 -3.58 17.12
N ASP A 60 -33.96 -4.78 16.91
CA ASP A 60 -33.23 -5.94 16.38
C ASP A 60 -33.01 -5.92 14.87
N LEU A 61 -33.84 -5.18 14.12
CA LEU A 61 -33.74 -5.05 12.66
C LEU A 61 -32.51 -4.23 12.22
N GLU A 62 -32.04 -3.30 13.05
CA GLU A 62 -30.86 -2.46 12.75
C GLU A 62 -29.55 -3.03 13.34
N LEU A 63 -29.62 -4.04 14.23
CA LEU A 63 -28.47 -4.50 15.02
C LEU A 63 -27.70 -5.69 14.45
N ARG A 64 -28.40 -6.58 13.75
CA ARG A 64 -27.79 -7.77 13.11
C ARG A 64 -26.96 -7.41 11.87
N ASP A 65 -27.10 -6.20 11.35
CA ASP A 65 -26.57 -5.82 10.03
C ASP A 65 -25.46 -4.75 10.06
N LEU A 66 -25.21 -4.08 11.21
CA LEU A 66 -24.23 -2.97 11.31
C LEU A 66 -23.19 -3.14 12.43
N ASN A 67 -22.50 -4.29 12.50
CA ASN A 67 -21.33 -4.42 13.38
C ASN A 67 -20.01 -4.17 12.60
N PRO A 68 -19.50 -2.92 12.56
CA PRO A 68 -18.35 -2.55 11.73
C PRO A 68 -17.05 -3.26 12.15
N ARG A 69 -16.95 -3.70 13.40
CA ARG A 69 -15.75 -4.36 13.93
C ARG A 69 -15.61 -5.80 13.43
N GLU A 70 -16.73 -6.49 13.23
CA GLU A 70 -16.77 -7.82 12.61
C GLU A 70 -16.40 -7.75 11.13
N MET A 71 -16.88 -6.73 10.40
CA MET A 71 -16.51 -6.52 8.99
C MET A 71 -15.02 -6.23 8.82
N VAL A 72 -14.47 -5.27 9.57
CA VAL A 72 -13.04 -4.92 9.50
C VAL A 72 -12.17 -6.10 9.89
N ARG A 73 -12.57 -6.87 10.91
CA ARG A 73 -11.81 -8.05 11.33
C ARG A 73 -11.73 -9.10 10.22
N ARG A 74 -12.85 -9.42 9.56
CA ARG A 74 -12.88 -10.39 8.45
C ARG A 74 -12.01 -9.93 7.27
N GLN A 75 -12.09 -8.65 6.91
CA GLN A 75 -11.29 -8.07 5.82
C GLN A 75 -9.79 -8.01 6.15
N VAL A 76 -9.41 -7.75 7.41
CA VAL A 76 -8.01 -7.76 7.84
C VAL A 76 -7.46 -9.18 7.91
N GLU A 77 -8.24 -10.15 8.40
CA GLU A 77 -7.87 -11.57 8.42
C GLU A 77 -7.70 -12.12 6.99
N GLU A 78 -8.57 -11.73 6.06
CA GLU A 78 -8.47 -12.08 4.62
C GLU A 78 -7.19 -11.52 3.99
N ILE A 79 -6.86 -10.25 4.22
CA ILE A 79 -5.65 -9.60 3.68
C ILE A 79 -4.36 -10.17 4.30
N LEU A 80 -4.37 -10.53 5.60
CA LEU A 80 -3.22 -11.15 6.24
C LEU A 80 -3.01 -12.58 5.73
N ALA A 81 -4.08 -13.36 5.59
CA ALA A 81 -4.00 -14.72 5.07
C ALA A 81 -3.49 -14.75 3.63
N GLU A 82 -3.91 -13.80 2.79
CA GLU A 82 -3.42 -13.68 1.40
C GLU A 82 -1.97 -13.18 1.30
N ARG A 83 -1.41 -12.63 2.39
CA ARG A 83 -0.01 -12.18 2.45
C ARG A 83 0.95 -13.24 2.99
N ASP A 84 0.46 -14.19 3.79
CA ASP A 84 1.27 -15.29 4.32
C ASP A 84 1.60 -16.36 3.24
N ASP A 85 0.89 -16.37 2.10
CA ASP A 85 1.18 -17.25 0.95
C ASP A 85 2.33 -16.72 0.04
N ASP A 86 2.79 -15.47 0.23
CA ASP A 86 3.83 -14.82 -0.61
C ASP A 86 5.20 -14.64 0.10
N VAL A 87 5.38 -15.19 1.32
CA VAL A 87 6.64 -15.11 2.08
C VAL A 87 7.22 -16.49 2.35
N ASP A 88 7.39 -17.29 1.29
CA ASP A 88 8.48 -18.26 1.24
C ASP A 88 9.75 -17.47 0.87
N VAL A 89 10.41 -16.91 1.88
CA VAL A 89 11.82 -16.54 1.77
C VAL A 89 12.59 -17.85 1.85
N ASP A 90 12.77 -18.49 0.70
CA ASP A 90 13.79 -19.51 0.53
C ASP A 90 15.16 -18.83 0.71
N ASP A 91 15.71 -18.96 1.92
CA ASP A 91 17.15 -18.88 2.17
C ASP A 91 17.82 -20.00 1.34
N GLU A 92 18.39 -19.65 0.19
CA GLU A 92 19.48 -20.42 -0.44
C GLU A 92 20.75 -19.56 -0.44
N ASP A 93 21.72 -19.94 0.39
CA ASP A 93 23.11 -19.55 0.28
C ASP A 93 23.84 -20.55 -0.63
N ASP A 94 23.83 -20.31 -1.94
CA ASP A 94 24.67 -21.06 -2.87
C ASP A 94 25.85 -20.20 -3.36
N ASP A 95 26.99 -20.54 -2.76
CA ASP A 95 28.34 -20.39 -3.27
C ASP A 95 28.43 -20.74 -4.76
N ASP A 96 29.00 -19.85 -5.59
CA ASP A 96 29.80 -20.19 -6.78
C ASP A 96 30.30 -18.89 -7.44
N ILE A 97 31.33 -18.27 -6.85
CA ILE A 97 32.21 -17.35 -7.59
C ILE A 97 33.36 -18.19 -8.12
N GLU A 98 33.16 -18.80 -9.29
CA GLU A 98 34.24 -19.42 -10.05
C GLU A 98 35.20 -18.34 -10.57
N ASP A 99 36.43 -18.46 -10.06
CA ASP A 99 37.63 -17.72 -10.37
C ASP A 99 38.06 -17.96 -11.82
N HIS A 100 37.85 -16.95 -12.67
CA HIS A 100 38.50 -16.88 -13.98
C HIS A 100 39.20 -15.53 -14.14
N LEU A 101 40.36 -15.40 -13.47
CA LEU A 101 41.45 -14.61 -14.02
C LEU A 101 41.97 -15.29 -15.30
N ASP A 102 41.83 -14.62 -16.45
CA ASP A 102 42.82 -14.77 -17.51
C ASP A 102 43.18 -13.42 -18.13
N ILE A 103 44.45 -13.11 -18.00
CA ILE A 103 45.15 -11.91 -18.40
C ILE A 103 45.61 -12.09 -19.85
N ALA A 104 45.22 -11.21 -20.78
CA ALA A 104 46.14 -10.56 -21.73
C ALA A 104 45.41 -9.65 -22.73
N PRO A 105 45.92 -8.44 -23.01
CA PRO A 105 45.45 -7.57 -24.08
C PRO A 105 46.27 -7.83 -25.36
N SER A 106 45.61 -8.25 -26.44
CA SER A 106 46.20 -8.18 -27.78
C SER A 106 45.37 -7.27 -28.67
N THR A 107 45.96 -6.09 -28.84
CA THR A 107 45.67 -5.04 -29.80
C THR A 107 45.53 -5.55 -31.24
N THR A 108 44.69 -4.82 -31.99
CA THR A 108 44.66 -4.62 -33.45
C THR A 108 43.60 -5.41 -34.23
N PRO A 109 42.49 -4.77 -34.66
CA PRO A 109 41.89 -5.11 -35.93
C PRO A 109 42.60 -4.33 -37.05
N SER A 110 43.24 -5.08 -37.95
CA SER A 110 43.74 -4.60 -39.24
C SER A 110 42.64 -3.86 -40.00
N THR A 111 42.82 -2.56 -40.19
CA THR A 111 42.07 -1.77 -41.18
C THR A 111 42.83 -1.87 -42.52
N PRO A 112 42.22 -2.38 -43.60
CA PRO A 112 42.84 -2.37 -44.92
C PRO A 112 42.89 -0.96 -45.50
N ALA A 113 44.05 -0.61 -46.04
CA ALA A 113 44.30 0.62 -46.79
C ALA A 113 43.57 0.68 -48.14
N ALA A 114 43.59 1.88 -48.73
CA ALA A 114 43.18 2.31 -50.08
C ALA A 114 41.73 2.81 -50.19
N SER A 115 41.41 3.96 -50.80
CA SER A 115 42.13 5.06 -51.43
C SER A 115 41.08 6.16 -51.72
N PRO A 116 41.45 7.42 -51.98
CA PRO A 116 40.58 8.59 -51.87
C PRO A 116 39.88 8.94 -53.19
N GLU A 117 38.75 9.64 -53.13
CA GLU A 117 38.16 10.58 -54.12
C GLU A 117 36.74 10.92 -53.60
N ARG A 118 36.14 12.11 -53.65
CA ARG A 118 36.45 13.42 -54.23
C ARG A 118 35.50 14.45 -53.59
N LYS A 119 35.99 15.68 -53.50
CA LYS A 119 35.32 16.95 -53.20
C LYS A 119 34.31 17.33 -54.30
N THR A 120 33.13 17.87 -53.93
CA THR A 120 32.39 19.01 -54.51
C THR A 120 31.05 19.12 -53.77
N ALA A 121 30.80 20.18 -53.00
CA ALA A 121 30.28 21.50 -53.41
C ALA A 121 28.75 21.49 -53.51
#